data_AF-A0A937FTU8-F1
#
_entry.id   AF-A0A937FTU8-F1
#
_cell.length_a   1.000
_cell.length_b   1.000
_cell.length_c   1.000
_cell.angle_alpha   90.00
_cell.angle_beta   90.00
_cell.angle_gamma   90.00
#
_symmetry.space_group_name_H-M   'P 1'
#
loop_
_entity.id
_entity.type
_entity.pdbx_description
1 polymer ?
#
loop_
_entity_poly.entity_id
_entity_poly.type
_entity_poly.pdbx_seq_one_letter_code
_entity_poly.pdbx_strand_id
1 'polypeptide(L)'
;MWFKKDLPDNLKRHELEALQAHIGHSHSDMNLVGQYENAVDILINEIIQRGDAVDLVAHPLLYLMRHTIELALKENIRYLNKYSALGLGKIKTHSIDVLFNEFERHYNKVATDLGFKNELETDYRKYSQQLKELIKKLGTDWSSFRYVKSFKGNQLFKHSETLNVFELKQKFDASMIFLTHTADAISPFTDFADYIKIDSSIVSKSFGRVLLCLDESQKEWLIRRMNEKYEVVKDDEIWFDKDDKQNLHLKIAYKKCYLIPLKE
;
A
#
# COMPACT_ATOMS: atom_id res chain seq x y z
N MET A 1 -28.88 -21.97 -0.88
CA MET A 1 -28.61 -22.75 0.35
C MET A 1 -28.18 -21.76 1.41
N TRP A 2 -28.77 -21.77 2.60
CA TRP A 2 -28.42 -20.84 3.67
C TRP A 2 -27.47 -21.53 4.63
N PHE A 3 -26.21 -21.06 4.71
CA PHE A 3 -25.29 -21.54 5.71
C PHE A 3 -25.70 -20.97 7.06
N LYS A 4 -26.09 -21.85 8.00
CA LYS A 4 -26.39 -21.47 9.38
C LYS A 4 -25.78 -22.51 10.31
N LYS A 5 -24.82 -22.07 11.12
CA LYS A 5 -24.24 -22.85 12.23
C LYS A 5 -24.53 -22.07 13.51
N ASP A 6 -25.04 -22.76 14.52
CA ASP A 6 -25.29 -22.13 15.81
C ASP A 6 -23.95 -21.77 16.48
N LEU A 7 -23.97 -20.68 17.26
CA LEU A 7 -22.82 -20.31 18.06
C LEU A 7 -22.58 -21.37 19.15
N PRO A 8 -21.33 -21.67 19.50
CA PRO A 8 -21.04 -22.61 20.59
C PRO A 8 -21.55 -22.06 21.93
N ASP A 9 -22.30 -22.87 22.68
CA ASP A 9 -22.92 -22.46 23.94
C ASP A 9 -21.93 -22.32 25.11
N ASN A 10 -20.73 -22.89 25.01
CA ASN A 10 -19.78 -23.03 26.11
C ASN A 10 -18.38 -22.47 25.77
N LEU A 11 -18.31 -21.18 25.43
CA LEU A 11 -17.04 -20.49 25.22
C LEU A 11 -16.32 -20.21 26.56
N LYS A 12 -15.02 -20.49 26.58
CA LYS A 12 -14.11 -20.11 27.68
C LYS A 12 -13.93 -18.60 27.70
N ARG A 13 -13.54 -18.06 28.86
CA ARG A 13 -13.31 -16.62 29.06
C ARG A 13 -12.39 -15.99 28.01
N HIS A 14 -11.25 -16.61 27.72
CA HIS A 14 -10.30 -16.08 26.72
C HIS A 14 -10.89 -16.07 25.29
N GLU A 15 -11.80 -17.00 24.97
CA GLU A 15 -12.49 -17.04 23.67
C GLU A 15 -13.50 -15.88 23.58
N LEU A 16 -14.21 -15.59 24.67
CA LEU A 16 -15.09 -14.42 24.75
C LEU A 16 -14.32 -13.10 24.67
N GLU A 17 -13.17 -13.01 25.33
CA GLU A 17 -12.27 -11.85 25.24
C GLU A 17 -11.76 -11.66 23.81
N ALA A 18 -11.41 -12.74 23.10
CA ALA A 18 -11.00 -12.69 21.70
C ALA A 18 -12.12 -12.23 20.73
N LEU A 19 -13.39 -12.29 21.15
CA LEU A 19 -14.54 -11.80 20.36
C LEU A 19 -14.89 -10.32 20.64
N GLN A 20 -14.11 -9.63 21.47
CA GLN A 20 -14.27 -8.19 21.69
C GLN A 20 -13.51 -7.39 20.63
N ALA A 21 -14.24 -6.67 19.78
CA ALA A 21 -13.66 -5.82 18.74
C ALA A 21 -13.48 -4.38 19.24
N HIS A 22 -12.25 -3.87 19.21
CA HIS A 22 -11.92 -2.47 19.52
C HIS A 22 -12.04 -1.58 18.28
N ILE A 23 -13.28 -1.41 17.77
CA ILE A 23 -13.54 -0.76 16.48
C ILE A 23 -12.97 0.65 16.33
N GLY A 24 -12.80 1.39 17.43
CA GLY A 24 -12.26 2.75 17.45
C GLY A 24 -10.73 2.86 17.34
N HIS A 25 -10.00 1.74 17.35
CA HIS A 25 -8.52 1.74 17.27
C HIS A 25 -8.00 1.77 15.82
N SER A 26 -8.89 1.78 14.82
CA SER A 26 -8.51 1.97 13.42
C SER A 26 -8.31 3.47 13.15
N HIS A 27 -7.06 3.90 12.98
CA HIS A 27 -6.70 5.31 12.83
C HIS A 27 -6.43 5.75 11.39
N SER A 28 -6.37 4.80 10.44
CA SER A 28 -6.24 5.08 9.01
C SER A 28 -7.06 4.10 8.17
N ASP A 29 -7.35 4.50 6.93
CA ASP A 29 -7.96 3.60 5.94
C ASP A 29 -7.04 2.40 5.67
N MET A 30 -5.71 2.54 5.84
CA MET A 30 -4.78 1.40 5.70
C MET A 30 -4.93 0.37 6.83
N ASN A 31 -5.33 0.76 8.04
CA ASN A 31 -5.71 -0.22 9.07
C ASN A 31 -6.94 -1.02 8.65
N LEU A 32 -7.90 -0.38 7.98
CA LEU A 32 -9.07 -1.05 7.44
C LEU A 32 -8.70 -1.96 6.27
N VAL A 33 -7.79 -1.54 5.38
CA VAL A 33 -7.24 -2.39 4.30
C VAL A 33 -6.76 -3.73 4.85
N GLY A 34 -5.91 -3.71 5.89
CA GLY A 34 -5.41 -4.95 6.51
C GLY A 34 -6.52 -5.81 7.12
N GLN A 35 -7.55 -5.22 7.72
CA GLN A 35 -8.70 -5.97 8.25
C GLN A 35 -9.53 -6.62 7.14
N TYR A 36 -9.76 -5.92 6.03
CA TYR A 36 -10.49 -6.47 4.89
C TYR A 36 -9.69 -7.55 4.16
N GLU A 37 -8.38 -7.37 4.01
CA GLU A 37 -7.47 -8.39 3.47
C GLU A 37 -7.48 -9.66 4.33
N ASN A 38 -7.35 -9.52 5.65
CA ASN A 38 -7.48 -10.64 6.59
C ASN A 38 -8.84 -11.34 6.47
N ALA A 39 -9.94 -10.59 6.29
CA ALA A 39 -11.26 -11.18 6.10
C ALA A 39 -11.36 -11.99 4.80
N VAL A 40 -10.75 -11.51 3.71
CA VAL A 40 -10.66 -12.25 2.44
C VAL A 40 -9.88 -13.55 2.65
N ASP A 41 -8.74 -13.50 3.35
CA ASP A 41 -7.90 -14.67 3.64
C ASP A 41 -8.63 -15.72 4.48
N ILE A 42 -9.26 -15.29 5.58
CA ILE A 42 -10.02 -16.18 6.46
C ILE A 42 -11.13 -16.88 5.68
N LEU A 43 -11.92 -16.12 4.90
CA LEU A 43 -13.05 -16.69 4.15
C LEU A 43 -12.57 -17.70 3.09
N ILE A 44 -11.55 -17.38 2.31
CA ILE A 44 -11.05 -18.30 1.27
C ILE A 44 -10.47 -19.56 1.89
N ASN A 45 -9.66 -19.43 2.93
CA ASN A 45 -9.03 -20.57 3.58
C ASN A 45 -10.08 -21.49 4.22
N GLU A 46 -11.12 -20.95 4.85
CA GLU A 46 -12.21 -21.76 5.41
C GLU A 46 -12.98 -22.53 4.34
N ILE A 47 -13.31 -21.90 3.20
CA ILE A 47 -13.96 -22.59 2.07
C ILE A 47 -13.11 -23.75 1.58
N ILE A 48 -11.81 -23.51 1.37
CA ILE A 48 -10.86 -24.53 0.90
C ILE A 48 -10.75 -25.68 1.91
N GLN A 49 -10.54 -25.37 3.19
CA GLN A 49 -10.35 -26.37 4.25
C GLN A 49 -11.58 -27.27 4.42
N ARG A 50 -12.79 -26.73 4.23
CA ARG A 50 -14.04 -27.49 4.31
C ARG A 50 -14.40 -28.24 3.03
N GLY A 51 -13.76 -27.89 1.90
CA GLY A 51 -14.16 -28.39 0.59
C GLY A 51 -15.50 -27.84 0.12
N ASP A 52 -15.90 -26.67 0.63
CA ASP A 52 -17.16 -26.01 0.29
C ASP A 52 -17.11 -25.36 -1.10
N ALA A 53 -18.28 -25.17 -1.72
CA ALA A 53 -18.38 -24.40 -2.96
C ALA A 53 -18.25 -22.89 -2.67
N VAL A 54 -17.39 -22.20 -3.43
CA VAL A 54 -17.18 -20.75 -3.27
C VAL A 54 -18.47 -19.92 -3.50
N ASP A 55 -19.42 -20.45 -4.26
CA ASP A 55 -20.74 -19.84 -4.53
C ASP A 55 -21.52 -19.50 -3.26
N LEU A 56 -21.23 -20.17 -2.14
CA LEU A 56 -21.85 -19.87 -0.84
C LEU A 56 -21.57 -18.44 -0.36
N VAL A 57 -20.40 -17.88 -0.73
CA VAL A 57 -19.95 -16.56 -0.28
C VAL A 57 -19.28 -15.73 -1.38
N ALA A 58 -19.40 -16.11 -2.66
CA ALA A 58 -18.70 -15.48 -3.77
C ALA A 58 -18.94 -13.96 -3.83
N HIS A 59 -20.21 -13.53 -3.78
CA HIS A 59 -20.55 -12.10 -3.81
C HIS A 59 -19.92 -11.29 -2.66
N PRO A 60 -20.14 -11.62 -1.37
CA PRO A 60 -19.51 -10.89 -0.29
C PRO A 60 -17.97 -10.96 -0.36
N LEU A 61 -17.39 -12.12 -0.69
CA LEU A 61 -15.94 -12.26 -0.82
C LEU A 61 -15.35 -11.32 -1.89
N LEU A 62 -15.95 -11.29 -3.08
CA LEU A 62 -15.52 -10.42 -4.18
C LEU A 62 -15.72 -8.94 -3.86
N TYR A 63 -16.79 -8.61 -3.12
CA TYR A 63 -16.98 -7.26 -2.60
C TYR A 63 -15.87 -6.84 -1.63
N LEU A 64 -15.45 -7.71 -0.72
CA LEU A 64 -14.35 -7.42 0.22
C LEU A 64 -13.05 -7.13 -0.52
N MET A 65 -12.67 -7.95 -1.52
CA MET A 65 -11.49 -7.69 -2.36
C MET A 65 -11.58 -6.32 -3.04
N ARG A 66 -12.73 -6.04 -3.67
CA ARG A 66 -12.99 -4.77 -4.35
C ARG A 66 -12.88 -3.58 -3.40
N HIS A 67 -13.46 -3.69 -2.21
CA HIS A 67 -13.46 -2.62 -1.22
C HIS A 67 -12.08 -2.41 -0.60
N THR A 68 -11.30 -3.47 -0.41
CA THR A 68 -9.90 -3.39 0.03
C THR A 68 -9.08 -2.53 -0.93
N ILE A 69 -9.19 -2.79 -2.24
CA ILE A 69 -8.52 -2.00 -3.29
C ILE A 69 -8.99 -0.54 -3.26
N GLU A 70 -10.30 -0.30 -3.08
CA GLU A 70 -10.85 1.04 -2.98
C GLU A 70 -10.20 1.86 -1.85
N LEU A 71 -10.11 1.27 -0.65
CA LEU A 71 -9.50 1.91 0.52
C LEU A 71 -8.00 2.17 0.30
N ALA A 72 -7.29 1.17 -0.21
CA ALA A 72 -5.85 1.29 -0.44
C ALA A 72 -5.52 2.37 -1.49
N LEU A 73 -6.31 2.46 -2.57
CA LEU A 73 -6.17 3.53 -3.56
C LEU A 73 -6.43 4.91 -2.96
N LYS A 74 -7.48 5.06 -2.14
CA LYS A 74 -7.80 6.33 -1.47
C LYS A 74 -6.66 6.78 -0.57
N GLU A 75 -6.09 5.86 0.22
CA GLU A 75 -4.98 6.21 1.09
C GLU A 75 -3.73 6.62 0.32
N ASN A 76 -3.39 5.88 -0.74
CA ASN A 76 -2.27 6.25 -1.62
C ASN A 76 -2.48 7.61 -2.28
N ILE A 77 -3.69 7.94 -2.74
CA ILE A 77 -4.01 9.27 -3.29
C ILE A 77 -3.77 10.36 -2.23
N ARG A 78 -4.21 10.15 -0.98
CA ARG A 78 -3.97 11.12 0.12
C ARG A 78 -2.47 11.31 0.37
N TYR A 79 -1.72 10.22 0.46
CA TYR A 79 -0.27 10.26 0.64
C TYR A 79 0.42 11.03 -0.50
N LEU A 80 0.16 10.65 -1.76
CA LEU A 80 0.77 11.26 -2.93
C LEU A 80 0.36 12.73 -3.11
N ASN A 81 -0.86 13.10 -2.72
CA ASN A 81 -1.32 14.49 -2.79
C ASN A 81 -0.46 15.47 -1.97
N LYS A 82 0.19 15.00 -0.89
CA LYS A 82 1.15 15.80 -0.11
C LYS A 82 2.29 16.33 -0.99
N TYR A 83 2.68 15.58 -2.02
CA TYR A 83 3.81 15.89 -2.89
C TYR A 83 3.38 16.38 -4.28
N SER A 84 2.28 15.88 -4.83
CA SER A 84 1.81 16.28 -6.16
C SER A 84 1.12 17.64 -6.19
N ALA A 85 0.54 18.08 -5.05
CA ALA A 85 -0.28 19.28 -4.92
C ALA A 85 -1.46 19.37 -5.92
N LEU A 86 -1.92 18.24 -6.45
CA LEU A 86 -2.99 18.19 -7.46
C LEU A 86 -4.41 18.29 -6.87
N GLY A 87 -4.54 18.31 -5.54
CA GLY A 87 -5.80 18.21 -4.81
C GLY A 87 -6.34 16.77 -4.80
N LEU A 88 -7.29 16.48 -3.91
CA LEU A 88 -7.83 15.12 -3.72
C LEU A 88 -8.76 14.64 -4.85
N GLY A 89 -9.00 15.46 -5.88
CA GLY A 89 -9.74 15.07 -7.09
C GLY A 89 -11.03 14.30 -6.80
N LYS A 90 -11.16 13.12 -7.41
CA LYS A 90 -12.34 12.25 -7.32
C LYS A 90 -12.30 11.23 -6.17
N ILE A 91 -11.54 11.46 -5.10
CA ILE A 91 -11.38 10.48 -4.00
C ILE A 91 -12.69 10.02 -3.35
N LYS A 92 -13.76 10.82 -3.42
CA LYS A 92 -15.08 10.46 -2.87
C LYS A 92 -15.83 9.42 -3.70
N THR A 93 -15.37 9.10 -4.90
CA THR A 93 -15.98 8.05 -5.73
C THR A 93 -15.78 6.67 -5.09
N HIS A 94 -16.63 5.73 -5.50
CA HIS A 94 -16.51 4.31 -5.16
C HIS A 94 -16.06 3.47 -6.36
N SER A 95 -15.89 4.07 -7.54
CA SER A 95 -15.41 3.37 -8.74
C SER A 95 -13.88 3.23 -8.66
N ILE A 96 -13.44 1.97 -8.58
CA ILE A 96 -12.01 1.62 -8.41
C ILE A 96 -11.18 1.94 -9.67
N ASP A 97 -11.77 1.94 -10.85
CA ASP A 97 -11.11 2.38 -12.09
C ASP A 97 -10.87 3.89 -12.11
N VAL A 98 -11.84 4.70 -11.65
CA VAL A 98 -11.65 6.15 -11.53
C VAL A 98 -10.62 6.47 -10.45
N LEU A 99 -10.65 5.77 -9.31
CA LEU A 99 -9.64 5.92 -8.26
C LEU A 99 -8.25 5.52 -8.76
N PHE A 100 -8.14 4.44 -9.52
CA PHE A 100 -6.85 4.02 -10.07
C PHE A 100 -6.29 5.06 -11.05
N ASN A 101 -7.11 5.60 -11.95
CA ASN A 101 -6.68 6.69 -12.84
C ASN A 101 -6.23 7.95 -12.06
N GLU A 102 -6.92 8.27 -10.95
CA GLU A 102 -6.54 9.37 -10.06
C GLU A 102 -5.20 9.08 -9.37
N PHE A 103 -5.00 7.87 -8.87
CA PHE A 103 -3.73 7.41 -8.33
C PHE A 103 -2.60 7.54 -9.36
N GLU A 104 -2.79 7.07 -10.60
CA GLU A 104 -1.77 7.17 -11.65
C GLU A 104 -1.42 8.63 -11.95
N ARG A 105 -2.42 9.53 -11.96
CA ARG A 105 -2.21 10.97 -12.16
C ARG A 105 -1.32 11.56 -11.07
N HIS A 106 -1.58 11.22 -9.80
CA HIS A 106 -0.77 11.63 -8.67
C HIS A 106 0.64 11.05 -8.72
N TYR A 107 0.77 9.73 -8.92
CA TYR A 107 2.05 9.04 -8.98
C TYR A 107 2.95 9.63 -10.06
N ASN A 108 2.44 9.78 -11.29
CA ASN A 108 3.21 10.32 -12.41
C ASN A 108 3.71 11.75 -12.16
N LYS A 109 2.90 12.59 -11.49
CA LYS A 109 3.31 13.94 -11.11
C LYS A 109 4.46 13.89 -10.10
N VAL A 110 4.31 13.11 -9.03
CA VAL A 110 5.35 12.95 -8.01
C VAL A 110 6.63 12.37 -8.60
N ALA A 111 6.53 11.34 -9.44
CA ALA A 111 7.67 10.71 -10.10
C ALA A 111 8.44 11.67 -11.03
N THR A 112 7.72 12.59 -11.67
CA THR A 112 8.33 13.63 -12.52
C THR A 112 8.98 14.71 -11.66
N ASP A 113 8.27 15.23 -10.66
CA ASP A 113 8.74 16.33 -9.82
C ASP A 113 9.95 15.94 -8.96
N LEU A 114 9.96 14.70 -8.46
CA LEU A 114 11.02 14.18 -7.59
C LEU A 114 12.07 13.38 -8.37
N GLY A 115 11.95 13.27 -9.70
CA GLY A 115 13.00 12.74 -10.57
C GLY A 115 13.21 11.22 -10.55
N PHE A 116 12.31 10.44 -9.98
CA PHE A 116 12.47 8.97 -9.88
C PHE A 116 11.74 8.17 -10.97
N LYS A 117 11.08 8.84 -11.92
CA LYS A 117 10.29 8.17 -12.96
C LYS A 117 11.04 7.01 -13.62
N ASN A 118 12.27 7.25 -14.07
CA ASN A 118 13.05 6.24 -14.78
C ASN A 118 13.54 5.11 -13.85
N GLU A 119 13.81 5.40 -12.58
CA GLU A 119 14.33 4.43 -11.61
C GLU A 119 13.28 3.35 -11.30
N LEU A 120 12.00 3.73 -11.22
CA LEU A 120 10.92 2.83 -10.82
C LEU A 120 9.97 2.43 -11.98
N GLU A 121 10.21 2.89 -13.21
CA GLU A 121 9.28 2.72 -14.34
C GLU A 121 8.92 1.25 -14.61
N THR A 122 9.92 0.36 -14.63
CA THR A 122 9.72 -1.06 -14.96
C THR A 122 8.81 -1.74 -13.95
N ASP A 123 9.10 -1.56 -12.66
CA ASP A 123 8.31 -2.15 -11.57
C ASP A 123 6.92 -1.51 -11.52
N TYR A 124 6.84 -0.18 -11.62
CA TYR A 124 5.57 0.53 -11.67
C TYR A 124 4.68 -0.01 -12.79
N ARG A 125 5.20 -0.14 -14.03
CA ARG A 125 4.42 -0.68 -15.16
C ARG A 125 3.93 -2.09 -14.92
N LYS A 126 4.79 -2.96 -14.38
CA LYS A 126 4.44 -4.35 -14.08
C LYS A 126 3.28 -4.42 -13.09
N TYR A 127 3.40 -3.74 -11.95
CA TYR A 127 2.40 -3.81 -10.88
C TYR A 127 1.10 -3.06 -11.21
N SER A 128 1.20 -1.88 -11.84
CA SER A 128 0.03 -1.11 -12.28
C SER A 128 -0.79 -1.86 -13.32
N GLN A 129 -0.16 -2.57 -14.24
CA GLN A 129 -0.84 -3.42 -15.21
C GLN A 129 -1.57 -4.59 -14.55
N GLN A 130 -0.94 -5.26 -13.56
CA GLN A 130 -1.58 -6.34 -12.81
C GLN A 130 -2.82 -5.86 -12.06
N LEU A 131 -2.73 -4.71 -11.37
CA LEU A 131 -3.87 -4.11 -10.68
C LEU A 131 -4.98 -3.70 -11.65
N LYS A 132 -4.62 -3.14 -12.82
CA LYS A 132 -5.60 -2.75 -13.84
C LYS A 132 -6.39 -3.95 -14.38
N GLU A 133 -5.72 -5.08 -14.60
CA GLU A 133 -6.38 -6.33 -14.99
C GLU A 133 -7.31 -6.85 -13.90
N LEU A 134 -6.89 -6.78 -12.64
CA LEU A 134 -7.70 -7.18 -11.49
C LEU A 134 -8.96 -6.30 -11.36
N ILE A 135 -8.81 -4.98 -11.45
CA ILE A 135 -9.92 -4.03 -11.42
C ILE A 135 -10.97 -4.37 -12.49
N LYS A 136 -10.52 -4.71 -13.70
CA LYS A 136 -11.42 -5.12 -14.79
C LYS A 136 -12.21 -6.38 -14.42
N LYS A 137 -11.59 -7.36 -13.77
CA LYS A 137 -12.25 -8.59 -13.32
C LYS A 137 -13.23 -8.38 -12.15
N LEU A 138 -12.93 -7.42 -11.26
CA LEU A 138 -13.80 -7.07 -10.12
C LEU A 138 -14.96 -6.12 -10.51
N GLY A 139 -15.02 -5.70 -11.78
CA GLY A 139 -16.05 -4.81 -12.28
C GLY A 139 -15.85 -3.36 -11.84
N THR A 140 -16.15 -2.44 -12.76
CA THR A 140 -15.94 -0.99 -12.57
C THR A 140 -17.10 -0.31 -11.85
N ASP A 141 -18.29 -0.90 -11.87
CA ASP A 141 -19.46 -0.36 -11.17
C ASP A 141 -19.25 -0.42 -9.64
N TRP A 142 -19.73 0.60 -8.93
CA TRP A 142 -19.67 0.66 -7.48
C TRP A 142 -20.59 -0.37 -6.83
N SER A 143 -21.69 -0.71 -7.49
CA SER A 143 -22.68 -1.70 -7.04
C SER A 143 -22.27 -3.15 -7.27
N SER A 144 -21.17 -3.40 -8.00
CA SER A 144 -20.63 -4.74 -8.26
C SER A 144 -20.55 -5.57 -6.97
N PHE A 145 -21.05 -6.80 -7.07
CA PHE A 145 -21.12 -7.82 -6.02
C PHE A 145 -22.00 -7.51 -4.81
N ARG A 146 -22.53 -6.29 -4.66
CA ARG A 146 -23.51 -5.94 -3.60
C ARG A 146 -24.95 -6.14 -4.03
N TYR A 147 -25.22 -5.87 -5.30
CA TYR A 147 -26.54 -5.96 -5.90
C TYR A 147 -26.47 -6.80 -7.17
N VAL A 148 -27.63 -7.30 -7.62
CA VAL A 148 -27.74 -7.99 -8.90
C VAL A 148 -27.87 -7.02 -10.08
N LYS A 149 -28.38 -5.80 -9.80
CA LYS A 149 -28.58 -4.74 -10.79
C LYS A 149 -27.81 -3.49 -10.40
N SER A 150 -27.36 -2.75 -11.40
CA SER A 150 -26.76 -1.43 -11.22
C SER A 150 -27.80 -0.39 -10.83
N PHE A 151 -27.35 0.80 -10.45
CA PHE A 151 -28.24 1.94 -10.18
C PHE A 151 -29.15 2.28 -11.38
N LYS A 152 -28.70 1.99 -12.60
CA LYS A 152 -29.47 2.20 -13.84
C LYS A 152 -30.43 1.05 -14.17
N GLY A 153 -30.51 0.03 -13.31
CA GLY A 153 -31.38 -1.14 -13.49
C GLY A 153 -30.80 -2.24 -14.40
N ASN A 154 -29.59 -2.06 -14.94
CA ASN A 154 -28.94 -3.05 -15.80
C ASN A 154 -28.42 -4.22 -14.96
N GLN A 155 -28.47 -5.45 -15.49
CA GLN A 155 -27.78 -6.59 -14.87
C GLN A 155 -26.28 -6.31 -14.79
N LEU A 156 -25.68 -6.55 -13.62
CA LEU A 156 -24.24 -6.31 -13.41
C LEU A 156 -23.38 -7.42 -14.01
N PHE A 157 -23.86 -8.66 -13.94
CA PHE A 157 -23.18 -9.85 -14.43
C PHE A 157 -24.12 -10.67 -15.31
N LYS A 158 -23.57 -11.35 -16.31
CA LYS A 158 -24.36 -12.28 -17.14
C LYS A 158 -24.53 -13.60 -16.38
N HIS A 159 -25.64 -14.30 -16.60
CA HIS A 159 -25.85 -15.62 -15.97
C HIS A 159 -24.80 -16.68 -16.37
N SER A 160 -24.13 -16.51 -17.52
CA SER A 160 -23.06 -17.39 -17.97
C SER A 160 -21.67 -16.95 -17.49
N GLU A 161 -21.58 -15.85 -16.76
CA GLU A 161 -20.31 -15.33 -16.27
C GLU A 161 -19.84 -16.17 -15.08
N THR A 162 -18.59 -16.60 -15.14
CA THR A 162 -17.94 -17.36 -14.07
C THR A 162 -16.58 -16.73 -13.78
N LEU A 163 -16.20 -16.70 -12.51
CA LEU A 163 -14.91 -16.18 -12.07
C LEU A 163 -14.16 -17.28 -11.33
N ASN A 164 -12.92 -17.54 -11.75
CA ASN A 164 -12.01 -18.37 -10.97
C ASN A 164 -11.50 -17.56 -9.77
N VAL A 165 -12.14 -17.74 -8.61
CA VAL A 165 -11.84 -16.99 -7.38
C VAL A 165 -10.41 -17.29 -6.88
N PHE A 166 -9.88 -18.50 -7.12
CA PHE A 166 -8.52 -18.86 -6.72
C PHE A 166 -7.48 -18.03 -7.49
N GLU A 167 -7.57 -17.99 -8.83
CA GLU A 167 -6.69 -17.14 -9.65
C GLU A 167 -6.88 -15.65 -9.34
N LEU A 168 -8.12 -15.24 -9.04
CA LEU A 168 -8.42 -13.86 -8.70
C LEU A 168 -7.75 -13.46 -7.38
N LYS A 169 -7.75 -14.35 -6.37
CA LYS A 169 -7.04 -14.15 -5.09
C LYS A 169 -5.54 -13.99 -5.31
N GLN A 170 -4.92 -14.81 -6.14
CA GLN A 170 -3.49 -14.66 -6.45
C GLN A 170 -3.16 -13.28 -7.06
N LYS A 171 -4.03 -12.79 -7.96
CA LYS A 171 -3.90 -11.44 -8.54
C LYS A 171 -4.16 -10.35 -7.51
N PHE A 172 -5.11 -10.58 -6.61
CA PHE A 172 -5.39 -9.69 -5.49
C PHE A 172 -4.16 -9.53 -4.60
N ASP A 173 -3.56 -10.62 -4.16
CA ASP A 173 -2.37 -10.61 -3.27
C ASP A 173 -1.19 -9.89 -3.93
N ALA A 174 -0.92 -10.20 -5.20
CA ALA A 174 0.11 -9.52 -5.97
C ALA A 174 -0.15 -8.00 -6.09
N SER A 175 -1.42 -7.60 -6.23
CA SER A 175 -1.81 -6.19 -6.30
C SER A 175 -1.77 -5.50 -4.93
N MET A 176 -2.02 -6.24 -3.85
CA MET A 176 -1.92 -5.70 -2.49
C MET A 176 -0.49 -5.32 -2.15
N ILE A 177 0.51 -6.12 -2.53
CA ILE A 177 1.94 -5.77 -2.40
C ILE A 177 2.22 -4.39 -2.99
N PHE A 178 1.70 -4.12 -4.19
CA PHE A 178 1.87 -2.83 -4.85
C PHE A 178 1.20 -1.69 -4.06
N LEU A 179 -0.05 -1.88 -3.65
CA LEU A 179 -0.84 -0.85 -2.98
C LEU A 179 -0.37 -0.56 -1.55
N THR A 180 0.16 -1.55 -0.83
CA THR A 180 0.64 -1.37 0.54
C THR A 180 2.06 -0.79 0.59
N HIS A 181 2.92 -1.14 -0.37
CA HIS A 181 4.33 -0.73 -0.37
C HIS A 181 4.68 0.41 -1.33
N THR A 182 3.69 1.05 -1.98
CA THR A 182 3.96 2.21 -2.84
C THR A 182 4.66 3.32 -2.07
N ALA A 183 4.21 3.63 -0.84
CA ALA A 183 4.82 4.67 -0.01
C ALA A 183 6.27 4.33 0.38
N ASP A 184 6.56 3.07 0.68
CA ASP A 184 7.91 2.59 1.00
C ASP A 184 8.84 2.69 -0.23
N ALA A 185 8.36 2.25 -1.39
CA ALA A 185 9.15 2.25 -2.62
C ALA A 185 9.58 3.66 -3.06
N ILE A 186 8.76 4.68 -2.78
CA ILE A 186 9.08 6.07 -3.12
C ILE A 186 9.57 6.90 -1.93
N SER A 187 9.67 6.30 -0.74
CA SER A 187 10.14 6.97 0.48
C SER A 187 11.52 7.63 0.30
N PRO A 188 12.49 7.01 -0.40
CA PRO A 188 13.79 7.65 -0.63
C PRO A 188 13.68 9.06 -1.23
N PHE A 189 12.72 9.27 -2.13
CA PHE A 189 12.52 10.55 -2.82
C PHE A 189 11.64 11.50 -2.02
N THR A 190 10.60 10.98 -1.36
CA THR A 190 9.68 11.81 -0.57
C THR A 190 10.30 12.26 0.75
N ASP A 191 11.12 11.42 1.40
CA ASP A 191 11.92 11.79 2.56
C ASP A 191 12.97 12.84 2.20
N PHE A 192 13.59 12.73 1.01
CA PHE A 192 14.49 13.76 0.50
C PHE A 192 13.75 15.07 0.26
N ALA A 193 12.57 15.02 -0.39
CA ALA A 193 11.72 16.19 -0.61
C ALA A 193 11.30 16.87 0.70
N ASP A 194 11.10 16.11 1.77
CA ASP A 194 10.83 16.66 3.10
C ASP A 194 12.10 17.24 3.75
N TYR A 195 13.26 16.60 3.61
CA TYR A 195 14.54 17.09 4.15
C TYR A 195 14.99 18.42 3.51
N ILE A 196 14.85 18.59 2.19
CA ILE A 196 15.31 19.81 1.51
C ILE A 196 14.50 21.07 1.87
N LYS A 197 13.33 20.91 2.50
CA LYS A 197 12.58 22.03 3.11
C LYS A 197 13.30 22.58 4.35
N ILE A 198 14.21 21.80 4.92
CA ILE A 198 15.01 22.12 6.11
C ILE A 198 16.36 22.68 5.67
N ASP A 199 17.03 21.96 4.77
CA ASP A 199 18.33 22.32 4.24
C ASP A 199 18.36 22.15 2.71
N SER A 200 18.09 23.25 2.01
CA SER A 200 18.12 23.29 0.54
C SER A 200 19.53 23.30 -0.04
N SER A 201 20.56 23.54 0.78
CA SER A 201 21.95 23.60 0.31
C SER A 201 22.49 22.23 -0.16
N ILE A 202 21.81 21.15 0.23
CA ILE A 202 22.17 19.77 -0.11
C ILE A 202 21.71 19.35 -1.51
N VAL A 203 20.81 20.11 -2.15
CA VAL A 203 20.22 19.74 -3.45
C VAL A 203 21.29 19.56 -4.52
N SER A 204 22.22 20.51 -4.65
CA SER A 204 23.30 20.43 -5.64
C SER A 204 24.35 19.37 -5.31
N LYS A 205 24.44 18.97 -4.04
CA LYS A 205 25.47 18.06 -3.50
C LYS A 205 25.00 16.63 -3.35
N SER A 206 23.74 16.32 -3.59
CA SER A 206 23.18 14.98 -3.36
C SER A 206 22.70 14.31 -4.65
N PHE A 207 22.33 13.04 -4.52
CA PHE A 207 21.69 12.26 -5.57
C PHE A 207 20.16 12.39 -5.60
N GLY A 208 19.58 13.34 -4.85
CA GLY A 208 18.13 13.57 -4.88
C GLY A 208 17.30 12.55 -4.10
N ARG A 209 17.93 11.76 -3.22
CA ARG A 209 17.28 10.70 -2.44
C ARG A 209 17.90 10.53 -1.05
N VAL A 210 17.15 9.95 -0.13
CA VAL A 210 17.55 9.50 1.20
C VAL A 210 17.66 7.97 1.15
N LEU A 211 18.75 7.39 1.64
CA LEU A 211 18.88 5.93 1.72
C LEU A 211 18.10 5.34 2.89
N LEU A 212 18.00 6.10 3.98
CA LEU A 212 17.31 5.66 5.18
C LEU A 212 16.80 6.86 5.99
N CYS A 213 15.55 6.78 6.44
CA CYS A 213 14.90 7.78 7.28
C CYS A 213 14.32 7.07 8.51
N LEU A 214 14.85 7.37 9.70
CA LEU A 214 14.44 6.74 10.96
C LEU A 214 14.09 7.79 12.01
N ASP A 215 13.38 7.36 13.06
CA ASP A 215 13.22 8.19 14.26
C ASP A 215 14.57 8.38 14.97
N GLU A 216 14.77 9.55 15.57
CA GLU A 216 15.99 9.89 16.29
C GLU A 216 16.30 8.93 17.45
N SER A 217 15.29 8.31 18.06
CA SER A 217 15.49 7.26 19.07
C SER A 217 16.26 6.04 18.55
N GLN A 218 16.32 5.84 17.22
CA GLN A 218 17.04 4.76 16.57
C GLN A 218 18.44 5.16 16.08
N LYS A 219 18.90 6.38 16.38
CA LYS A 219 20.19 6.93 15.94
C LYS A 219 21.37 6.01 16.27
N GLU A 220 21.49 5.59 17.53
CA GLU A 220 22.62 4.76 17.99
C GLU A 220 22.65 3.40 17.29
N TRP A 221 21.46 2.82 17.05
CA TRP A 221 21.35 1.60 16.27
C TRP A 221 21.82 1.80 14.83
N LEU A 222 21.42 2.92 14.21
CA LEU A 222 21.83 3.26 12.84
C LEU A 222 23.34 3.42 12.74
N ILE A 223 23.95 4.23 13.60
CA ILE A 223 25.40 4.45 13.63
C ILE A 223 26.14 3.12 13.72
N ARG A 224 25.74 2.23 14.64
CA ARG A 224 26.34 0.91 14.77
C ARG A 224 26.24 0.10 13.46
N ARG A 225 25.07 0.09 12.81
CA ARG A 225 24.88 -0.61 11.53
C ARG A 225 25.73 -0.02 10.41
N MET A 226 25.90 1.29 10.38
CA MET A 226 26.74 1.96 9.40
C MET A 226 28.22 1.64 9.60
N ASN A 227 28.70 1.66 10.85
CA ASN A 227 30.07 1.27 11.21
C ASN A 227 30.38 -0.21 10.89
N GLU A 228 29.37 -1.10 10.95
CA GLU A 228 29.50 -2.51 10.56
C GLU A 228 29.62 -2.70 9.04
N LYS A 229 28.99 -1.83 8.24
CA LYS A 229 28.82 -2.04 6.80
C LYS A 229 29.76 -1.19 5.94
N TYR A 230 30.14 -0.01 6.39
CA TYR A 230 30.81 1.01 5.58
C TYR A 230 32.11 1.50 6.22
N GLU A 231 32.97 2.10 5.42
CA GLU A 231 34.22 2.68 5.92
C GLU A 231 33.93 4.01 6.61
N VAL A 232 34.38 4.16 7.86
CA VAL A 232 34.18 5.40 8.62
C VAL A 232 35.14 6.48 8.11
N VAL A 233 34.59 7.58 7.60
CA VAL A 233 35.36 8.75 7.14
C VAL A 233 35.43 9.81 8.24
N LYS A 234 34.31 10.03 8.92
CA LYS A 234 34.20 10.91 10.09
C LYS A 234 33.30 10.23 11.10
N ASP A 235 33.81 10.08 12.32
CA ASP A 235 33.14 9.38 13.41
C ASP A 235 31.67 9.80 13.54
N ASP A 236 30.81 8.79 13.52
CA ASP A 236 29.36 8.86 13.73
C ASP A 236 28.56 9.78 12.79
N GLU A 237 29.18 10.31 11.73
CA GLU A 237 28.57 11.29 10.84
C GLU A 237 28.73 10.99 9.34
N ILE A 238 29.87 10.44 8.92
CA ILE A 238 30.19 10.23 7.50
C ILE A 238 30.82 8.86 7.27
N TRP A 239 30.22 8.11 6.35
CA TRP A 239 30.73 6.82 5.89
C TRP A 239 30.98 6.83 4.39
N PHE A 240 31.90 6.00 3.92
CA PHE A 240 32.14 5.79 2.50
C PHE A 240 31.58 4.44 2.07
N ASP A 241 30.70 4.46 1.07
CA ASP A 241 30.17 3.29 0.39
C ASP A 241 31.12 2.91 -0.76
N LYS A 242 31.81 1.77 -0.62
CA LYS A 242 32.78 1.30 -1.62
C LYS A 242 32.12 0.79 -2.90
N ASP A 243 30.91 0.23 -2.78
CA ASP A 243 30.21 -0.37 -3.90
C ASP A 243 29.69 0.73 -4.83
N ASP A 244 29.07 1.75 -4.23
CA ASP A 244 28.50 2.88 -4.96
C ASP A 244 29.47 4.08 -5.12
N LYS A 245 30.64 4.03 -4.49
CA LYS A 245 31.68 5.09 -4.50
C LYS A 245 31.14 6.47 -4.10
N GLN A 246 30.48 6.54 -2.94
CA GLN A 246 29.82 7.76 -2.47
C GLN A 246 29.98 7.94 -0.96
N ASN A 247 29.96 9.19 -0.50
CA ASN A 247 29.90 9.51 0.92
C ASN A 247 28.45 9.53 1.41
N LEU A 248 28.19 8.86 2.51
CA LEU A 248 26.91 8.77 3.19
C LEU A 248 26.96 9.67 4.42
N HIS A 249 26.09 10.68 4.46
CA HIS A 249 26.04 11.64 5.54
C HIS A 249 24.82 11.41 6.41
N LEU A 250 25.03 11.26 7.72
CA LEU A 250 23.95 11.31 8.69
C LEU A 250 23.57 12.77 8.94
N LYS A 251 22.29 13.09 8.76
CA LYS A 251 21.67 14.37 9.08
C LYS A 251 20.55 14.17 10.07
N ILE A 252 20.44 15.06 11.05
CA ILE A 252 19.39 14.97 12.08
C ILE A 252 18.54 16.23 11.99
N ALA A 253 17.24 16.06 11.81
CA ALA A 253 16.28 17.15 11.81
C ALA A 253 14.89 16.67 12.22
N TYR A 254 14.14 17.49 12.95
CA TYR A 254 12.77 17.19 13.41
C TYR A 254 12.58 15.79 14.02
N LYS A 255 13.50 15.38 14.91
CA LYS A 255 13.49 14.05 15.54
C LYS A 255 13.59 12.89 14.55
N LYS A 256 14.19 13.13 13.38
CA LYS A 256 14.48 12.11 12.39
C LYS A 256 15.95 12.10 12.01
N CYS A 257 16.45 10.92 11.72
CA CYS A 257 17.77 10.66 11.16
C CYS A 257 17.62 10.37 9.67
N TYR A 258 18.33 11.13 8.85
CA TYR A 258 18.39 10.99 7.39
C TYR A 258 19.79 10.57 6.99
N LEU A 259 19.90 9.45 6.28
CA LEU A 259 21.14 9.03 5.66
C LEU A 259 21.13 9.43 4.19
N ILE A 260 21.94 10.42 3.84
CA ILE A 260 21.91 11.07 2.51
C ILE A 260 23.23 10.82 1.79
N PRO A 261 23.21 10.22 0.58
CA PRO A 261 24.39 10.09 -0.25
C PRO A 261 24.71 11.43 -0.90
N LEU A 262 25.97 11.88 -0.77
CA LEU A 262 26.48 13.12 -1.35
C LEU A 262 27.52 12.83 -2.44
N LYS A 263 27.50 13.68 -3.47
CA LYS A 263 28.49 13.80 -4.53
C LYS A 263 29.74 14.46 -3.94
N GLU A 264 30.91 13.95 -4.31
CA GLU A 264 32.20 14.57 -4.01
C GLU A 264 32.33 15.97 -4.65
#